data_AF-A0A0E0L4B6-F1
#
_entry.id   AF-A0A0E0L4B6-F1
#
_cell.length_a   1.000
_cell.length_b   1.000
_cell.length_c   1.000
_cell.angle_alpha   90.00
_cell.angle_beta   90.00
_cell.angle_gamma   90.00
#
_symmetry.space_group_name_H-M   'P 1'
#
loop_
_entity.id
_entity.type
_entity.pdbx_description
1 polymer ?
#
loop_
_entity_poly.entity_id
_entity_poly.type
_entity_poly.pdbx_seq_one_letter_code
_entity_poly.pdbx_strand_id
1 'polypeptide(L)'
;MRPAQESLVRELRADAIVTDAHFFWFASLADELDVPCVQFYAIGAFSTIAMAHLIGAVKEGDKEVTIPRLPGHDLMIPTTELPEFLRSSSEVVVDYYKPKNVHSGPSAYFGVVVNTFLDLEAEYCEMYTRDKHAKRAYFVGPVSPPPLPASGESPCPGSGCLRDTMRFITERLVTKVLEIGERLWPEGAGVRSTKDEEKEIVPAKAVMDAVTKFMEPRGAGEAARSAIKQLAFKADTAIAKDGSSYRDLLRLIDDFMQAK
;
A
#
# COMPACT_ATOMS: atom_id res chain seq x y z
N MET A 1 -21.19 5.97 11.00
CA MET A 1 -21.23 6.75 9.75
C MET A 1 -21.91 6.05 8.55
N ARG A 2 -22.37 4.80 8.66
CA ARG A 2 -22.98 4.04 7.53
C ARG A 2 -24.22 4.67 6.85
N PRO A 3 -25.23 5.20 7.56
CA PRO A 3 -26.53 5.51 6.94
C PRO A 3 -26.52 6.62 5.87
N ALA A 4 -25.68 7.65 6.04
CA ALA A 4 -25.63 8.78 5.11
C ALA A 4 -25.00 8.38 3.77
N GLN A 5 -23.96 7.56 3.79
CA GLN A 5 -23.27 7.08 2.60
C GLN A 5 -24.16 6.09 1.82
N GLU A 6 -24.84 5.18 2.51
CA GLU A 6 -25.81 4.26 1.90
C GLU A 6 -26.96 5.02 1.23
N SER A 7 -27.52 6.02 1.91
CA SER A 7 -28.61 6.84 1.37
C SER A 7 -28.21 7.56 0.08
N LEU A 8 -26.99 8.13 0.06
CA LEU A 8 -26.46 8.83 -1.11
C LEU A 8 -26.30 7.91 -2.32
N VAL A 9 -25.76 6.70 -2.14
CA VAL A 9 -25.60 5.74 -3.24
C VAL A 9 -26.94 5.37 -3.86
N ARG A 10 -27.98 5.18 -3.01
CA ARG A 10 -29.34 4.88 -3.47
C ARG A 10 -29.99 6.05 -4.20
N GLU A 11 -29.85 7.25 -3.66
CA GLU A 11 -30.39 8.48 -4.26
C GLU A 11 -29.77 8.75 -5.64
N LEU A 12 -28.44 8.59 -5.76
CA LEU A 12 -27.71 8.82 -7.01
C LEU A 12 -27.89 7.69 -8.03
N ARG A 13 -28.44 6.53 -7.64
CA ARG A 13 -28.55 5.33 -8.48
C ARG A 13 -27.21 5.00 -9.16
N ALA A 14 -26.16 4.92 -8.34
CA ALA A 14 -24.81 4.67 -8.85
C ALA A 14 -24.75 3.35 -9.62
N ASP A 15 -24.10 3.38 -10.80
CA ASP A 15 -23.91 2.22 -11.67
C ASP A 15 -22.76 1.29 -11.22
N ALA A 16 -21.85 1.82 -10.39
CA ALA A 16 -20.71 1.12 -9.84
C ALA A 16 -20.24 1.85 -8.58
N ILE A 17 -19.56 1.13 -7.69
CA ILE A 17 -19.02 1.68 -6.44
C ILE A 17 -17.50 1.49 -6.42
N VAL A 18 -16.77 2.57 -6.19
CA VAL A 18 -15.33 2.54 -5.89
C VAL A 18 -15.17 3.01 -4.46
N THR A 19 -14.58 2.18 -3.60
CA THR A 19 -14.52 2.46 -2.16
C THR A 19 -13.13 2.23 -1.60
N ASP A 20 -12.74 3.00 -0.59
CA ASP A 20 -11.48 2.74 0.12
C ASP A 20 -11.53 1.37 0.83
N ALA A 21 -10.38 0.68 0.89
CA ALA A 21 -10.28 -0.64 1.49
C ALA A 21 -10.77 -0.72 2.96
N HIS A 22 -10.78 0.40 3.71
CA HIS A 22 -11.27 0.44 5.09
C HIS A 22 -12.81 0.45 5.18
N PHE A 23 -13.55 0.72 4.09
CA PHE A 23 -15.01 0.65 4.06
C PHE A 23 -15.49 -0.72 3.56
N PHE A 24 -15.03 -1.78 4.23
CA PHE A 24 -15.32 -3.18 3.90
C PHE A 24 -16.83 -3.53 3.86
N TRP A 25 -17.68 -2.70 4.47
CA TRP A 25 -19.14 -2.89 4.53
C TRP A 25 -19.86 -2.56 3.22
N PHE A 26 -19.21 -1.86 2.27
CA PHE A 26 -19.81 -1.56 0.97
C PHE A 26 -20.06 -2.81 0.11
N ALA A 27 -19.40 -3.93 0.39
CA ALA A 27 -19.66 -5.18 -0.31
C ALA A 27 -21.13 -5.60 -0.18
N SER A 28 -21.70 -5.57 1.03
CA SER A 28 -23.09 -5.95 1.27
C SER A 28 -24.08 -4.97 0.65
N LEU A 29 -23.77 -3.66 0.67
CA LEU A 29 -24.62 -2.67 0.02
C LEU A 29 -24.62 -2.84 -1.51
N ALA A 30 -23.46 -3.10 -2.10
CA ALA A 30 -23.32 -3.31 -3.53
C ALA A 30 -24.09 -4.55 -4.01
N ASP A 31 -24.04 -5.63 -3.24
CA ASP A 31 -24.81 -6.86 -3.48
C ASP A 31 -26.32 -6.61 -3.40
N GLU A 32 -26.79 -5.83 -2.41
CA GLU A 32 -28.21 -5.46 -2.29
C GLU A 32 -28.71 -4.60 -3.46
N LEU A 33 -27.84 -3.75 -4.00
CA LEU A 33 -28.15 -2.87 -5.12
C LEU A 33 -27.89 -3.51 -6.48
N ASP A 34 -27.32 -4.71 -6.52
CA ASP A 34 -26.88 -5.42 -7.73
C ASP A 34 -25.95 -4.57 -8.62
N VAL A 35 -24.95 -3.93 -8.00
CA VAL A 35 -23.96 -3.08 -8.69
C VAL A 35 -22.53 -3.55 -8.45
N PRO A 36 -21.63 -3.47 -9.45
CA PRO A 36 -20.23 -3.84 -9.27
C PRO A 36 -19.55 -2.89 -8.27
N CYS A 37 -18.82 -3.45 -7.31
CA CYS A 37 -18.09 -2.71 -6.30
C CYS A 37 -16.63 -3.14 -6.23
N VAL A 38 -15.70 -2.17 -6.32
CA VAL A 38 -14.26 -2.40 -6.23
C VAL A 38 -13.65 -1.65 -5.06
N GLN A 39 -12.63 -2.27 -4.44
CA GLN A 39 -11.82 -1.60 -3.43
C GLN A 39 -10.66 -0.85 -4.10
N PHE A 40 -10.44 0.39 -3.71
CA PHE A 40 -9.30 1.20 -4.12
C PHE A 40 -8.21 1.14 -3.04
N TYR A 41 -7.02 0.68 -3.43
CA TYR A 41 -5.81 0.69 -2.64
C TYR A 41 -4.92 1.84 -3.13
N ALA A 42 -4.86 2.91 -2.33
CA ALA A 42 -3.90 3.98 -2.56
C ALA A 42 -2.45 3.54 -2.30
N ILE A 43 -2.29 2.41 -1.59
CA ILE A 43 -0.98 1.81 -1.33
C ILE A 43 -0.66 0.79 -2.43
N GLY A 44 0.61 0.69 -2.81
CA GLY A 44 1.11 -0.25 -3.81
C GLY A 44 0.86 -1.73 -3.49
N ALA A 45 1.11 -2.57 -4.50
CA ALA A 45 0.89 -4.01 -4.44
C ALA A 45 1.81 -4.67 -3.39
N PHE A 46 3.08 -4.26 -3.32
CA PHE A 46 4.05 -4.79 -2.36
C PHE A 46 3.55 -4.65 -0.93
N SER A 47 3.24 -3.43 -0.49
CA SER A 47 2.92 -3.19 0.91
C SER A 47 1.58 -3.83 1.29
N THR A 48 0.64 -3.90 0.34
CA THR A 48 -0.66 -4.57 0.56
C THR A 48 -0.48 -6.08 0.75
N ILE A 49 0.30 -6.74 -0.11
CA ILE A 49 0.60 -8.18 0.00
C ILE A 49 1.45 -8.46 1.25
N ALA A 50 2.48 -7.65 1.51
CA ALA A 50 3.32 -7.79 2.69
C ALA A 50 2.49 -7.72 3.97
N MET A 51 1.59 -6.75 4.09
CA MET A 51 0.65 -6.68 5.20
C MET A 51 -0.25 -7.91 5.27
N ALA A 52 -0.81 -8.35 4.14
CA ALA A 52 -1.64 -9.55 4.09
C ALA A 52 -0.88 -10.78 4.60
N HIS A 53 0.40 -10.90 4.32
CA HIS A 53 1.24 -12.01 4.74
C HIS A 53 1.71 -11.91 6.19
N LEU A 54 1.84 -10.70 6.74
CA LEU A 54 2.21 -10.46 8.13
C LEU A 54 1.06 -10.69 9.13
N ILE A 55 -0.21 -10.63 8.70
CA ILE A 55 -1.35 -10.91 9.57
C ILE A 55 -1.26 -12.36 10.09
N GLY A 56 -1.08 -12.49 11.40
CA GLY A 56 -0.93 -13.77 12.12
C GLY A 56 0.48 -14.38 12.05
N ALA A 57 1.47 -13.65 11.52
CA ALA A 57 2.84 -14.16 11.38
C ALA A 57 3.71 -13.90 12.63
N VAL A 58 3.42 -12.82 13.38
CA VAL A 58 4.19 -12.41 14.56
C VAL A 58 3.71 -13.18 15.80
N LYS A 59 4.62 -13.91 16.44
CA LYS A 59 4.35 -14.63 17.68
C LYS A 59 4.67 -13.77 18.89
N GLU A 60 4.08 -14.11 20.02
CA GLU A 60 4.36 -13.43 21.29
C GLU A 60 5.85 -13.56 21.65
N GLY A 61 6.51 -12.42 21.88
CA GLY A 61 7.93 -12.34 22.21
C GLY A 61 8.87 -12.19 21.01
N ASP A 62 8.38 -12.26 19.78
CA ASP A 62 9.21 -12.02 18.58
C ASP A 62 9.73 -10.57 18.56
N LYS A 63 11.04 -10.41 18.33
CA LYS A 63 11.69 -9.10 18.16
C LYS A 63 11.70 -8.63 16.71
N GLU A 64 11.57 -9.57 15.78
CA GLU A 64 11.56 -9.34 14.34
C GLU A 64 10.80 -10.47 13.65
N VAL A 65 10.33 -10.20 12.43
CA VAL A 65 9.62 -11.17 11.60
C VAL A 65 10.07 -11.05 10.16
N THR A 66 10.22 -12.18 9.48
CA THR A 66 10.43 -12.21 8.02
C THR A 66 9.07 -12.19 7.32
N ILE A 67 8.88 -11.33 6.31
CA ILE A 67 7.63 -11.29 5.55
C ILE A 67 7.45 -12.63 4.82
N PRO A 68 6.43 -13.44 5.18
CA PRO A 68 6.29 -14.78 4.60
C PRO A 68 5.92 -14.72 3.13
N ARG A 69 6.36 -15.71 2.34
CA ARG A 69 5.91 -15.95 0.96
C ARG A 69 6.03 -14.72 0.04
N LEU A 70 7.05 -13.90 0.30
CA LEU A 70 7.39 -12.78 -0.54
C LEU A 70 8.53 -13.21 -1.49
N PRO A 71 8.45 -12.91 -2.78
CA PRO A 71 9.49 -13.31 -3.71
C PRO A 71 10.77 -12.49 -3.58
N GLY A 72 11.89 -13.09 -3.99
CA GLY A 72 13.18 -12.43 -4.23
C GLY A 72 13.98 -12.04 -2.98
N HIS A 73 13.33 -11.85 -1.83
CA HIS A 73 13.99 -11.27 -0.65
C HIS A 73 13.45 -11.82 0.68
N ASP A 74 14.36 -12.26 1.56
CA ASP A 74 14.07 -12.47 2.98
C ASP A 74 14.00 -11.11 3.69
N LEU A 75 12.87 -10.42 3.54
CA LEU A 75 12.67 -9.10 4.14
C LEU A 75 12.29 -9.24 5.61
N MET A 76 13.25 -8.99 6.48
CA MET A 76 13.02 -8.92 7.93
C MET A 76 12.54 -7.54 8.36
N ILE A 77 11.60 -7.49 9.30
CA ILE A 77 11.09 -6.26 9.90
C ILE A 77 11.10 -6.42 11.44
N PRO A 78 11.76 -5.50 12.18
CA PRO A 78 11.64 -5.43 13.63
C PRO A 78 10.18 -5.25 14.06
N THR A 79 9.74 -5.93 15.12
CA THR A 79 8.33 -5.86 15.54
C THR A 79 7.91 -4.46 15.99
N THR A 80 8.84 -3.63 16.47
CA THR A 80 8.59 -2.21 16.75
C THR A 80 8.30 -1.39 15.49
N GLU A 81 8.79 -1.81 14.32
CA GLU A 81 8.54 -1.13 13.04
C GLU A 81 7.24 -1.59 12.38
N LEU A 82 6.52 -2.55 12.96
CA LEU A 82 5.20 -2.97 12.48
C LEU A 82 4.08 -2.12 13.10
N PRO A 83 2.99 -1.89 12.35
CA PRO A 83 1.72 -1.45 12.91
C PRO A 83 1.34 -2.25 14.14
N GLU A 84 0.76 -1.60 15.14
CA GLU A 84 0.38 -2.25 16.40
C GLU A 84 -0.48 -3.51 16.19
N PHE A 85 -1.45 -3.46 15.27
CA PHE A 85 -2.30 -4.61 14.98
C PHE A 85 -1.54 -5.80 14.35
N LEU A 86 -0.36 -5.57 13.76
CA LEU A 86 0.49 -6.64 13.22
C LEU A 86 1.53 -7.15 14.23
N ARG A 87 1.69 -6.50 15.40
CA ARG A 87 2.68 -6.91 16.41
C ARG A 87 2.28 -8.14 17.22
N SER A 88 1.03 -8.57 17.11
CA SER A 88 0.55 -9.78 17.79
C SER A 88 -0.47 -10.53 16.94
N SER A 89 -0.51 -11.85 17.11
CA SER A 89 -1.46 -12.73 16.44
C SER A 89 -2.83 -12.74 17.16
N SER A 90 -3.45 -11.56 17.29
CA SER A 90 -4.81 -11.45 17.85
C SER A 90 -5.84 -12.05 16.90
N GLU A 91 -6.64 -13.01 17.38
CA GLU A 91 -7.69 -13.63 16.59
C GLU A 91 -8.70 -12.60 16.05
N VAL A 92 -8.96 -11.53 16.81
CA VAL A 92 -9.83 -10.42 16.38
C VAL A 92 -9.26 -9.69 15.16
N VAL A 93 -7.95 -9.44 15.14
CA VAL A 93 -7.28 -8.78 14.02
C VAL A 93 -7.24 -9.69 12.81
N VAL A 94 -6.94 -10.98 13.03
CA VAL A 94 -6.96 -11.99 11.96
C VAL A 94 -8.36 -12.09 11.35
N ASP A 95 -9.41 -12.18 12.16
CA ASP A 95 -10.79 -12.26 11.66
C ASP A 95 -11.25 -10.96 10.98
N TYR A 96 -10.73 -9.80 11.38
CA TYR A 96 -11.04 -8.51 10.72
C TYR A 96 -10.39 -8.38 9.34
N TYR A 97 -9.10 -8.70 9.20
CA TYR A 97 -8.35 -8.52 7.95
C TYR A 97 -8.29 -9.77 7.06
N LYS A 98 -8.53 -10.97 7.63
CA LYS A 98 -8.67 -12.26 6.95
C LYS A 98 -9.93 -12.97 7.45
N PRO A 99 -11.12 -12.38 7.22
CA PRO A 99 -12.36 -12.99 7.67
C PRO A 99 -12.50 -14.41 7.11
N LYS A 100 -12.81 -15.37 7.98
CA LYS A 100 -13.11 -16.76 7.60
C LYS A 100 -14.35 -16.86 6.70
N ASN A 101 -15.22 -15.84 6.74
CA ASN A 101 -16.42 -15.75 5.91
C ASN A 101 -16.11 -15.13 4.53
N VAL A 102 -16.43 -15.87 3.47
CA VAL A 102 -16.19 -15.50 2.06
C VAL A 102 -16.95 -14.24 1.63
N HIS A 103 -18.01 -13.87 2.36
CA HIS A 103 -18.90 -12.73 2.07
C HIS A 103 -18.36 -11.35 2.52
N SER A 104 -17.19 -11.29 3.16
CA SER A 104 -16.63 -10.04 3.70
C SER A 104 -15.14 -9.81 3.39
N GLY A 105 -14.49 -10.70 2.63
CA GLY A 105 -13.10 -10.54 2.20
C GLY A 105 -12.96 -9.82 0.86
N PRO A 106 -11.73 -9.62 0.34
CA PRO A 106 -11.48 -9.08 -1.01
C PRO A 106 -12.21 -9.85 -2.13
N SER A 107 -12.51 -11.13 -1.88
CA SER A 107 -13.33 -11.97 -2.76
C SER A 107 -14.81 -11.59 -2.82
N ALA A 108 -15.33 -10.83 -1.85
CA ALA A 108 -16.71 -10.34 -1.86
C ALA A 108 -16.91 -9.24 -2.91
N TYR A 109 -15.85 -8.49 -3.22
CA TYR A 109 -15.86 -7.41 -4.19
C TYR A 109 -15.77 -7.93 -5.63
N PHE A 110 -16.16 -7.07 -6.58
CA PHE A 110 -16.02 -7.30 -8.01
C PHE A 110 -14.54 -7.39 -8.44
N GLY A 111 -13.69 -6.65 -7.74
CA GLY A 111 -12.24 -6.61 -7.91
C GLY A 111 -11.59 -5.55 -7.03
N VAL A 112 -10.29 -5.31 -7.27
CA VAL A 112 -9.49 -4.29 -6.58
C VAL A 112 -8.80 -3.40 -7.60
N VAL A 113 -8.73 -2.12 -7.30
CA VAL A 113 -7.97 -1.10 -8.05
C VAL A 113 -6.81 -0.68 -7.19
N VAL A 114 -5.60 -0.73 -7.71
CA VAL A 114 -4.37 -0.42 -6.97
C VAL A 114 -3.66 0.75 -7.64
N ASN A 115 -3.26 1.75 -6.85
CA ASN A 115 -2.50 2.90 -7.32
C ASN A 115 -1.01 2.56 -7.50
N THR A 116 -0.73 1.68 -8.46
CA THR A 116 0.61 1.28 -8.88
C THR A 116 0.62 0.96 -10.37
N PHE A 117 1.79 0.70 -10.93
CA PHE A 117 1.98 0.32 -12.33
C PHE A 117 2.95 -0.86 -12.43
N LEU A 118 2.81 -1.65 -13.50
CA LEU A 118 3.50 -2.94 -13.63
C LEU A 118 5.02 -2.80 -13.55
N ASP A 119 5.62 -1.81 -14.22
CA ASP A 119 7.08 -1.61 -14.18
C ASP A 119 7.65 -1.29 -12.79
N LEU A 120 6.83 -0.91 -11.82
CA LEU A 120 7.26 -0.66 -10.43
C LEU A 120 7.22 -1.91 -9.56
N GLU A 121 6.17 -2.74 -9.71
CA GLU A 121 5.85 -3.81 -8.76
C GLU A 121 5.38 -5.11 -9.47
N ALA A 122 5.88 -5.40 -10.68
CA ALA A 122 5.40 -6.49 -11.54
C ALA A 122 5.18 -7.81 -10.80
N GLU A 123 6.19 -8.28 -10.06
CA GLU A 123 6.13 -9.57 -9.37
C GLU A 123 5.04 -9.61 -8.28
N TYR A 124 4.81 -8.49 -7.60
CA TYR A 124 3.75 -8.35 -6.60
C TYR A 124 2.38 -8.16 -7.26
N CYS A 125 2.31 -7.52 -8.42
CA CYS A 125 1.09 -7.43 -9.21
C CYS A 125 0.62 -8.81 -9.67
N GLU A 126 1.53 -9.68 -10.10
CA GLU A 126 1.23 -11.06 -10.50
C GLU A 126 0.69 -11.91 -9.34
N MET A 127 1.18 -11.68 -8.13
CA MET A 127 0.69 -12.35 -6.92
C MET A 127 -0.81 -12.14 -6.69
N TYR A 128 -1.37 -10.98 -7.05
CA TYR A 128 -2.83 -10.76 -6.89
C TYR A 128 -3.66 -11.81 -7.61
N THR A 129 -3.21 -12.22 -8.80
CA THR A 129 -3.89 -13.21 -9.63
C THR A 129 -3.50 -14.62 -9.21
N ARG A 130 -2.20 -14.87 -9.03
CA ARG A 130 -1.65 -16.20 -8.70
C ARG A 130 -2.17 -16.73 -7.36
N ASP A 131 -2.17 -15.88 -6.34
CA ASP A 131 -2.50 -16.25 -4.96
C ASP A 131 -3.97 -15.93 -4.61
N LYS A 132 -4.76 -15.51 -5.62
CA LYS A 132 -6.19 -15.20 -5.52
C LYS A 132 -6.51 -14.13 -4.46
N HIS A 133 -5.68 -13.10 -4.34
CA HIS A 133 -5.95 -11.96 -3.45
C HIS A 133 -7.16 -11.14 -3.89
N ALA A 134 -7.58 -11.23 -5.15
CA ALA A 134 -8.81 -10.63 -5.65
C ALA A 134 -9.40 -11.45 -6.82
N LYS A 135 -10.69 -11.28 -7.10
CA LYS A 135 -11.31 -11.82 -8.34
C LYS A 135 -10.72 -11.19 -9.59
N ARG A 136 -10.46 -9.88 -9.52
CA ARG A 136 -9.86 -9.03 -10.56
C ARG A 136 -8.98 -8.00 -9.87
N ALA A 137 -7.85 -7.66 -10.46
CA ALA A 137 -6.98 -6.58 -10.02
C ALA A 137 -6.71 -5.64 -11.22
N TYR A 138 -6.71 -4.33 -10.98
CA TYR A 138 -6.42 -3.30 -11.97
C TYR A 138 -5.36 -2.34 -11.43
N PHE A 139 -4.27 -2.15 -12.15
CA PHE A 139 -3.12 -1.35 -11.71
C PHE A 139 -3.09 -0.01 -12.46
N VAL A 140 -3.79 0.98 -11.91
CA VAL A 140 -4.15 2.23 -12.62
C VAL A 140 -3.23 3.41 -12.32
N GLY A 141 -2.12 3.18 -11.63
CA GLY A 141 -1.22 4.22 -11.15
C GLY A 141 -0.21 4.73 -12.18
N PRO A 142 0.55 5.78 -11.84
CA PRO A 142 0.34 6.63 -10.67
C PRO A 142 -0.84 7.61 -10.86
N VAL A 143 -1.83 7.53 -9.99
CA VAL A 143 -2.90 8.53 -9.83
C VAL A 143 -2.46 9.48 -8.71
N SER A 144 -2.28 10.75 -9.06
CA SER A 144 -1.91 11.81 -8.11
C SER A 144 -3.02 12.86 -8.04
N PRO A 145 -3.33 13.43 -6.87
CA PRO A 145 -4.15 14.62 -6.82
C PRO A 145 -3.45 15.77 -7.57
N PRO A 146 -4.20 16.74 -8.11
CA PRO A 146 -3.59 17.95 -8.66
C PRO A 146 -2.72 18.64 -7.60
N PRO A 147 -1.62 19.31 -7.99
CA PRO A 147 -0.77 20.02 -7.03
C PRO A 147 -1.63 21.00 -6.22
N LEU A 148 -1.62 20.87 -4.89
CA LEU A 148 -2.24 21.87 -4.03
C LEU A 148 -1.51 23.20 -4.26
N PRO A 149 -2.24 24.34 -4.32
CA PRO A 149 -1.57 25.64 -4.33
C PRO A 149 -0.64 25.72 -3.11
N ALA A 150 0.54 26.30 -3.30
CA ALA A 150 1.54 26.48 -2.25
C ALA A 150 1.02 27.47 -1.19
N SER A 151 0.05 27.06 -0.38
CA SER A 151 -0.30 27.71 0.86
C SER A 151 0.66 27.17 1.92
N GLY A 152 1.51 28.06 2.42
CA GLY A 152 2.30 27.81 3.61
C GLY A 152 1.41 27.35 4.77
N GLU A 153 1.99 26.46 5.57
CA GLU A 153 1.43 25.86 6.79
C GLU A 153 0.32 24.82 6.56
N SER A 154 0.65 23.57 6.89
CA SER A 154 -0.33 22.51 7.11
C SER A 154 -0.45 22.29 8.62
N PRO A 155 -1.46 22.88 9.30
CA PRO A 155 -1.74 22.55 10.69
C PRO A 155 -2.74 21.39 10.72
N CYS A 156 -2.24 20.16 10.80
CA CYS A 156 -3.07 19.00 11.15
C CYS A 156 -2.34 18.13 12.19
N PRO A 157 -2.39 18.52 13.49
CA PRO A 157 -2.07 17.62 14.58
C PRO A 157 -3.22 16.60 14.68
N GLY A 158 -3.08 15.46 14.02
CA GLY A 158 -4.10 14.40 14.02
C GLY A 158 -4.05 13.40 12.85
N SER A 159 -3.27 13.68 11.79
CA SER A 159 -3.13 12.79 10.62
C SER A 159 -2.17 11.60 10.82
N GLY A 160 -1.80 11.27 12.06
CA GLY A 160 -0.78 10.26 12.39
C GLY A 160 -1.18 8.81 12.07
N CYS A 161 -2.47 8.50 11.95
CA CYS A 161 -2.91 7.09 11.91
C CYS A 161 -2.58 6.33 10.60
N LEU A 162 -2.82 6.93 9.43
CA LEU A 162 -2.59 6.24 8.14
C LEU A 162 -1.17 6.39 7.60
N ARG A 163 -0.51 7.52 7.87
CA ARG A 163 0.87 7.77 7.40
C ARG A 163 1.90 6.85 8.07
N ASP A 164 1.58 6.35 9.25
CA ASP A 164 2.55 5.68 10.12
C ASP A 164 2.47 4.16 10.05
N THR A 165 1.37 3.61 9.53
CA THR A 165 1.11 2.17 9.50
C THR A 165 2.10 1.47 8.54
N MET A 166 2.18 1.90 7.29
CA MET A 166 2.92 1.16 6.27
C MET A 166 4.34 1.69 6.02
N ARG A 167 4.78 2.72 6.74
CA ARG A 167 6.01 3.45 6.39
C ARG A 167 7.25 2.56 6.32
N PHE A 168 7.41 1.63 7.27
CA PHE A 168 8.59 0.78 7.36
C PHE A 168 8.50 -0.40 6.39
N ILE A 169 7.28 -0.89 6.11
CA ILE A 169 7.05 -1.86 5.03
C ILE A 169 7.42 -1.22 3.69
N THR A 170 6.88 -0.03 3.39
CA THR A 170 7.20 0.72 2.17
C THR A 170 8.69 1.11 2.09
N GLU A 171 9.36 1.38 3.22
CA GLU A 171 10.82 1.57 3.24
C GLU A 171 11.57 0.34 2.70
N ARG A 172 11.09 -0.89 2.97
CA ARG A 172 11.70 -2.10 2.39
C ARG A 172 11.55 -2.17 0.88
N LEU A 173 10.41 -1.76 0.33
CA LEU A 173 10.24 -1.62 -1.12
C LEU A 173 11.30 -0.66 -1.69
N VAL A 174 11.43 0.52 -1.10
CA VAL A 174 12.34 1.57 -1.59
C VAL A 174 13.82 1.18 -1.47
N THR A 175 14.21 0.56 -0.34
CA THR A 175 15.62 0.36 0.01
C THR A 175 16.15 -1.04 -0.27
N LYS A 176 15.30 -2.07 -0.31
CA LYS A 176 15.71 -3.47 -0.46
C LYS A 176 15.26 -4.11 -1.76
N VAL A 177 14.14 -3.66 -2.32
CA VAL A 177 13.59 -4.23 -3.56
C VAL A 177 13.97 -3.35 -4.76
N LEU A 178 13.66 -2.06 -4.69
CA LEU A 178 13.96 -1.10 -5.77
C LEU A 178 15.38 -0.55 -5.69
N GLU A 179 16.00 -0.60 -4.51
CA GLU A 179 17.35 -0.06 -4.24
C GLU A 179 17.53 1.41 -4.67
N ILE A 180 16.45 2.20 -4.61
CA ILE A 180 16.42 3.62 -5.00
C ILE A 180 16.53 4.57 -3.79
N GLY A 181 16.91 4.06 -2.63
CA GLY A 181 17.13 4.85 -1.43
C GLY A 181 17.96 4.11 -0.40
N GLU A 182 18.55 4.86 0.53
CA GLU A 182 19.22 4.31 1.69
C GLU A 182 18.39 4.53 2.96
N ARG A 183 18.40 3.51 3.83
CA ARG A 183 17.83 3.60 5.18
C ARG A 183 18.65 4.60 6.01
N LEU A 184 17.99 5.63 6.53
CA LEU A 184 18.61 6.72 7.31
C LEU A 184 19.35 6.21 8.56
N TRP A 185 18.67 5.36 9.33
CA TRP A 185 19.20 4.83 10.59
C TRP A 185 19.23 3.30 10.49
N PRO A 186 20.43 2.69 10.36
CA PRO A 186 20.60 1.25 10.19
C PRO A 186 20.06 0.42 11.37
N GLU A 187 19.88 -0.87 11.12
CA GLU A 187 19.46 -1.81 12.17
C GLU A 187 20.48 -1.83 13.32
N GLY A 188 19.97 -1.77 14.56
CA GLY A 188 20.78 -1.72 15.78
C GLY A 188 21.37 -0.35 16.12
N ALA A 189 21.19 0.69 15.28
CA ALA A 189 21.70 2.03 15.56
C ALA A 189 20.88 2.82 16.59
N GLY A 190 19.66 2.34 16.88
CA GLY A 190 18.74 2.82 17.91
C GLY A 190 17.35 2.24 17.71
N VAL A 191 16.36 2.68 18.50
CA VAL A 191 15.00 2.13 18.45
C VAL A 191 14.12 2.94 17.51
N ARG A 192 13.64 2.28 16.44
CA ARG A 192 12.63 2.81 15.52
C ARG A 192 11.29 2.15 15.83
N SER A 193 10.23 2.94 15.92
CA SER A 193 8.91 2.42 16.21
C SER A 193 7.78 3.18 15.50
N THR A 194 6.67 2.48 15.24
CA THR A 194 5.38 3.11 14.90
C THR A 194 4.68 3.74 16.11
N LYS A 195 5.18 3.52 17.33
CA LYS A 195 4.71 4.17 18.57
C LYS A 195 5.66 5.28 18.98
N ASP A 196 5.10 6.42 19.34
CA ASP A 196 5.89 7.61 19.68
C ASP A 196 6.65 7.47 20.99
N GLU A 197 6.13 6.68 21.92
CA GLU A 197 6.72 6.44 23.24
C GLU A 197 7.90 5.45 23.19
N GLU A 198 7.98 4.64 22.13
CA GLU A 198 9.03 3.63 21.97
C GLU A 198 10.18 4.11 21.09
N LYS A 199 9.94 5.06 20.18
CA LYS A 199 10.93 5.50 19.21
C LYS A 199 11.95 6.45 19.83
N GLU A 200 13.21 6.27 19.46
CA GLU A 200 14.29 7.17 19.82
C GLU A 200 14.41 8.32 18.81
N ILE A 201 14.91 9.46 19.29
CA ILE A 201 15.25 10.60 18.44
C ILE A 201 16.52 10.26 17.67
N VAL A 202 16.45 10.29 16.34
CA VAL A 202 17.62 10.11 15.48
C VAL A 202 18.62 11.24 15.74
N PRO A 203 19.87 10.94 16.16
CA PRO A 203 20.86 11.97 16.42
C PRO A 203 21.17 12.79 15.17
N ALA A 204 21.33 14.11 15.31
CA ALA A 204 21.66 15.00 14.19
C ALA A 204 22.93 14.56 13.43
N LYS A 205 23.92 14.01 14.15
CA LYS A 205 25.12 13.44 13.55
C LYS A 205 24.82 12.25 12.64
N ALA A 206 23.93 11.33 13.05
CA ALA A 206 23.54 10.19 12.23
C ALA A 206 22.85 10.63 10.94
N VAL A 207 22.01 11.68 11.01
CA VAL A 207 21.40 12.30 9.82
C VAL A 207 22.47 12.89 8.90
N MET A 208 23.40 13.67 9.46
CA MET A 208 24.49 14.29 8.70
C MET A 208 25.35 13.22 8.00
N ASP A 209 25.73 12.16 8.72
CA ASP A 209 26.58 11.09 8.19
C ASP A 209 25.87 10.35 7.04
N ALA A 210 24.59 9.99 7.22
CA ALA A 210 23.80 9.30 6.19
C ALA A 210 23.58 10.15 4.94
N VAL A 211 23.25 11.44 5.11
CA VAL A 211 23.07 12.37 3.99
C VAL A 211 24.38 12.59 3.24
N THR A 212 25.48 12.82 3.97
CA THR A 212 26.80 13.05 3.37
C THR A 212 27.21 11.83 2.54
N LYS A 213 27.10 10.63 3.10
CA LYS A 213 27.39 9.37 2.42
C LYS A 213 26.53 9.18 1.17
N PHE A 214 25.21 9.37 1.28
CA PHE A 214 24.30 9.18 0.14
C PHE A 214 24.58 10.17 -1.01
N MET A 215 25.12 11.34 -0.69
CA MET A 215 25.45 12.39 -1.65
C MET A 215 26.86 12.27 -2.24
N GLU A 216 27.65 11.26 -1.87
CA GLU A 216 28.99 11.04 -2.43
C GLU A 216 28.95 10.86 -3.96
N PRO A 217 29.90 11.46 -4.70
CA PRO A 217 30.00 11.28 -6.15
C PRO A 217 30.18 9.80 -6.50
N ARG A 218 29.46 9.32 -7.53
CA ARG A 218 29.46 7.90 -7.94
C ARG A 218 29.02 6.91 -6.85
N GLY A 219 28.41 7.41 -5.77
CA GLY A 219 27.84 6.62 -4.69
C GLY A 219 26.40 6.18 -4.95
N ALA A 220 25.78 5.57 -3.93
CA ALA A 220 24.43 5.03 -4.00
C ALA A 220 23.38 6.08 -4.40
N GLY A 221 23.50 7.34 -3.97
CA GLY A 221 22.54 8.36 -4.35
C GLY A 221 22.56 8.75 -5.83
N GLU A 222 23.72 8.65 -6.50
CA GLU A 222 23.78 8.87 -7.95
C GLU A 222 23.12 7.72 -8.71
N ALA A 223 23.39 6.48 -8.31
CA ALA A 223 22.74 5.29 -8.85
C ALA A 223 21.21 5.35 -8.64
N ALA A 224 20.77 5.68 -7.43
CA ALA A 224 19.36 5.86 -7.08
C ALA A 224 18.70 6.95 -7.96
N ARG A 225 19.33 8.11 -8.12
CA ARG A 225 18.80 9.18 -9.01
C ARG A 225 18.68 8.71 -10.47
N SER A 226 19.63 7.91 -10.96
CA SER A 226 19.56 7.34 -12.30
C SER A 226 18.39 6.36 -12.45
N ALA A 227 18.24 5.43 -11.51
CA ALA A 227 17.13 4.47 -11.46
C ALA A 227 15.76 5.18 -11.35
N ILE A 228 15.65 6.20 -10.49
CA ILE A 228 14.44 7.01 -10.34
C ILE A 228 14.06 7.70 -11.66
N LYS A 229 15.02 8.22 -12.43
CA LYS A 229 14.71 8.81 -13.75
C LYS A 229 14.12 7.78 -14.71
N GLN A 230 14.63 6.55 -14.70
CA GLN A 230 14.08 5.47 -15.51
C GLN A 230 12.67 5.07 -15.06
N LEU A 231 12.44 4.99 -13.74
CA LEU A 231 11.12 4.72 -13.17
C LEU A 231 10.12 5.83 -13.47
N ALA A 232 10.54 7.10 -13.43
CA ALA A 232 9.70 8.23 -13.80
C ALA A 232 9.25 8.13 -15.27
N PHE A 233 10.18 7.82 -16.19
CA PHE A 233 9.85 7.60 -17.59
C PHE A 233 8.87 6.42 -17.78
N LYS A 234 9.07 5.31 -17.05
CA LYS A 234 8.15 4.16 -17.06
C LYS A 234 6.78 4.52 -16.51
N ALA A 235 6.72 5.32 -15.45
CA ALA A 235 5.46 5.79 -14.86
C ALA A 235 4.66 6.65 -15.85
N ASP A 236 5.32 7.60 -16.53
CA ASP A 236 4.71 8.41 -17.58
C ASP A 236 4.19 7.54 -18.74
N THR A 237 4.97 6.52 -19.13
CA THR A 237 4.61 5.56 -20.18
C THR A 237 3.41 4.70 -19.76
N ALA A 238 3.30 4.31 -18.48
CA ALA A 238 2.21 3.48 -17.98
C ALA A 238 0.85 4.16 -18.07
N ILE A 239 0.78 5.48 -17.85
CA ILE A 239 -0.46 6.27 -17.89
C ILE A 239 -0.75 6.86 -19.27
N ALA A 240 0.24 6.95 -20.15
CA ALA A 240 0.06 7.37 -21.52
C ALA A 240 -0.91 6.43 -22.27
N LYS A 241 -1.46 6.92 -23.38
CA LYS A 241 -2.35 6.11 -24.23
C LYS A 241 -1.67 4.79 -24.59
N ASP A 242 -2.42 3.70 -24.45
CA ASP A 242 -1.98 2.31 -24.66
C ASP A 242 -0.94 1.79 -23.62
N GLY A 243 -0.58 2.61 -22.63
CA GLY A 243 0.22 2.22 -21.47
C GLY A 243 -0.46 1.15 -20.60
N SER A 244 0.31 0.49 -19.71
CA SER A 244 -0.23 -0.59 -18.87
C SER A 244 -1.41 -0.14 -18.01
N SER A 245 -1.27 1.01 -17.36
CA SER A 245 -2.26 1.53 -16.42
C SER A 245 -3.44 2.16 -17.13
N TYR A 246 -3.20 2.77 -18.29
CA TYR A 246 -4.26 3.19 -19.21
C TYR A 246 -5.12 2.01 -19.67
N ARG A 247 -4.49 0.90 -20.11
CA ARG A 247 -5.20 -0.31 -20.53
C ARG A 247 -5.98 -0.96 -19.39
N ASP A 248 -5.43 -1.01 -18.19
CA ASP A 248 -6.14 -1.54 -17.02
C ASP A 248 -7.32 -0.67 -16.58
N LEU A 249 -7.22 0.64 -16.74
CA LEU A 249 -8.36 1.55 -16.53
C LEU A 249 -9.47 1.30 -17.55
N LEU A 250 -9.13 1.14 -18.84
CA LEU A 250 -10.12 0.80 -19.86
C LEU A 250 -10.78 -0.56 -19.58
N ARG A 251 -9.97 -1.56 -19.19
CA ARG A 251 -10.47 -2.88 -18.81
C ARG A 251 -11.43 -2.80 -17.60
N LEU A 252 -11.12 -1.98 -16.60
CA LEU A 252 -12.03 -1.73 -15.47
C LEU A 252 -13.37 -1.15 -15.94
N ILE A 253 -13.35 -0.17 -16.83
CA ILE A 253 -14.55 0.45 -17.39
C ILE A 253 -15.36 -0.58 -18.19
N ASP A 254 -14.71 -1.33 -19.08
CA ASP A 254 -15.37 -2.35 -19.89
C ASP A 254 -16.00 -3.46 -19.02
N ASP A 255 -15.31 -3.88 -17.96
CA ASP A 255 -15.81 -4.87 -17.00
C ASP A 255 -17.00 -4.32 -16.21
N PHE A 256 -17.02 -3.03 -15.84
CA PHE A 256 -18.20 -2.40 -15.24
C PHE A 256 -19.39 -2.31 -16.19
N MET A 257 -19.15 -1.99 -17.47
CA MET A 257 -20.22 -1.89 -18.47
C MET A 257 -20.85 -3.26 -18.78
N GLN A 258 -20.10 -4.35 -18.66
CA GLN A 258 -20.57 -5.72 -18.85
C GLN A 258 -21.25 -6.32 -17.62
N ALA A 259 -21.01 -5.75 -16.43
CA ALA A 259 -21.61 -6.21 -15.18
C ALA A 259 -23.02 -5.66 -14.93
N LYS A 260 -23.50 -4.75 -15.80
CA LYS A 260 -24.88 -4.22 -15.80
C LYS A 260 -25.88 -5.16 -16.45
#